data_AF-A0A4Q3URN3-F1
#
_entry.id   AF-A0A4Q3URN3-F1
#
_cell.length_a   1.000
_cell.length_b   1.000
_cell.length_c   1.000
_cell.angle_alpha   90.00
_cell.angle_beta   90.00
_cell.angle_gamma   90.00
#
_symmetry.space_group_name_H-M   'P 1'
#
loop_
_entity.id
_entity.type
_entity.pdbx_description
1 polymer ?
#
loop_
_entity_poly.entity_id
_entity_poly.type
_entity_poly.pdbx_seq_one_letter_code
_entity_poly.pdbx_strand_id
1 'polypeptide(L)'
;ELAVASEAAFGLLGAAARAAMPYMQTALAERATIDLKPFAADARAKISAAMAELRKNDGGVKVDAAITGVRLAGIAWDSKTLRIIAEANGSINVAVSQLPGL
;
A
#
# COMPACT_ATOMS: atom_id res chain seq x y z
N GLU A 1 3.92 -49.93 -14.50
CA GLU A 1 2.76 -49.32 -15.19
C GLU A 1 1.97 -48.29 -14.35
N LEU A 2 2.56 -47.61 -13.37
CA LEU A 2 1.85 -46.70 -12.44
C LEU A 2 2.10 -45.19 -12.69
N ALA A 3 2.90 -44.82 -13.70
CA ALA A 3 3.26 -43.43 -13.96
C ALA A 3 2.18 -42.66 -14.76
N VAL A 4 1.47 -43.34 -15.67
CA VAL A 4 0.52 -42.69 -16.61
C VAL A 4 -0.74 -42.17 -15.91
N ALA A 5 -1.19 -42.86 -14.85
CA ALA A 5 -2.32 -42.40 -14.04
C ALA A 5 -1.97 -41.16 -13.20
N SER A 6 -0.70 -41.01 -12.79
CA SER A 6 -0.25 -39.88 -11.97
C SER A 6 -0.18 -38.59 -12.79
N GLU A 7 0.32 -38.66 -14.03
CA GLU A 7 0.46 -37.48 -14.89
C GLU A 7 -0.91 -36.94 -15.37
N ALA A 8 -1.85 -37.82 -15.71
CA ALA A 8 -3.23 -37.44 -15.97
C ALA A 8 -3.94 -36.90 -14.71
N ALA A 9 -3.69 -37.48 -13.53
CA ALA A 9 -4.24 -37.01 -12.26
C ALA A 9 -3.68 -35.62 -11.86
N PHE A 10 -2.38 -35.35 -12.05
CA PHE A 10 -1.80 -34.02 -11.87
C PHE A 10 -2.31 -33.01 -12.90
N GLY A 11 -2.53 -33.44 -14.14
CA GLY A 11 -3.18 -32.62 -15.18
C GLY A 11 -4.61 -32.21 -14.81
N LEU A 12 -5.41 -33.16 -14.31
CA LEU A 12 -6.77 -32.92 -13.83
C LEU A 12 -6.80 -32.08 -12.54
N LEU A 13 -5.87 -32.33 -11.60
CA LEU A 13 -5.74 -31.52 -10.38
C LEU A 13 -5.32 -30.08 -10.71
N GLY A 14 -4.41 -29.90 -11.67
CA GLY A 14 -4.00 -28.60 -12.18
C GLY A 14 -5.12 -27.88 -12.92
N ALA A 15 -5.93 -28.59 -13.71
CA ALA A 15 -7.13 -28.04 -14.36
C ALA A 15 -8.20 -27.64 -13.34
N ALA A 16 -8.44 -28.47 -12.33
CA ALA A 16 -9.37 -28.19 -11.24
C ALA A 16 -8.90 -26.99 -10.39
N ALA A 17 -7.61 -26.90 -10.06
CA ALA A 17 -7.05 -25.75 -9.35
C ALA A 17 -7.20 -24.44 -10.16
N ARG A 18 -6.97 -24.49 -11.48
CA ARG A 18 -7.17 -23.34 -12.37
C ARG A 18 -8.65 -22.94 -12.46
N ALA A 19 -9.56 -23.92 -12.49
CA ALA A 19 -11.01 -23.68 -12.48
C ALA A 19 -11.52 -23.16 -11.12
N ALA A 20 -10.86 -23.52 -10.02
CA ALA A 20 -11.19 -23.07 -8.67
C ALA A 20 -10.69 -21.65 -8.35
N MET A 21 -9.62 -21.18 -9.01
CA MET A 21 -9.05 -19.84 -8.79
C MET A 21 -10.06 -18.69 -8.79
N PRO A 22 -10.96 -18.53 -9.78
CA PRO A 22 -11.91 -17.42 -9.78
C PRO A 22 -12.86 -17.45 -8.58
N TYR A 23 -13.28 -18.63 -8.12
CA TYR A 23 -14.12 -18.78 -6.93
C TYR A 23 -13.34 -18.44 -5.65
N MET A 24 -12.08 -18.82 -5.57
CA MET A 24 -11.20 -18.48 -4.45
C MET A 24 -10.91 -16.97 -4.40
N GLN A 25 -10.67 -16.34 -5.56
CA GLN A 25 -10.52 -14.89 -5.69
C GLN A 25 -11.80 -14.16 -5.27
N THR A 26 -12.97 -14.65 -5.70
CA THR A 26 -14.27 -14.10 -5.31
C THR A 26 -14.50 -14.24 -3.81
N ALA A 27 -14.25 -15.43 -3.24
CA ALA A 27 -14.39 -15.67 -1.82
C ALA A 27 -13.44 -14.79 -0.98
N LEU A 28 -12.19 -14.60 -1.42
CA LEU A 28 -11.27 -13.65 -0.80
C LEU A 28 -11.77 -12.21 -0.93
N ALA A 29 -12.26 -11.79 -2.10
CA ALA A 29 -12.82 -10.44 -2.26
C ALA A 29 -14.05 -10.20 -1.36
N GLU A 30 -14.90 -11.21 -1.19
CA GLU A 30 -16.15 -11.11 -0.40
C GLU A 30 -15.93 -11.30 1.12
N ARG A 31 -14.93 -12.10 1.52
CA ARG A 31 -14.77 -12.54 2.91
C ARG A 31 -13.45 -12.14 3.54
N ALA A 32 -12.44 -11.71 2.77
CA ALA A 32 -11.18 -11.26 3.35
C ALA A 32 -11.41 -9.92 4.07
N THR A 33 -11.35 -9.96 5.39
CA THR A 33 -11.23 -8.76 6.19
C THR A 33 -9.76 -8.38 6.23
N ILE A 34 -9.39 -7.33 5.50
CA ILE A 34 -8.04 -6.78 5.56
C ILE A 34 -8.02 -5.77 6.71
N ASP A 35 -7.20 -6.02 7.73
CA ASP A 35 -6.95 -5.00 8.75
C ASP A 35 -6.06 -3.91 8.15
N LEU A 36 -6.66 -2.73 7.94
CA LEU A 36 -6.00 -1.57 7.36
C LEU A 36 -5.21 -0.75 8.39
N LYS A 37 -5.37 -1.01 9.69
CA LYS A 37 -4.64 -0.31 10.76
C LYS A 37 -3.12 -0.33 10.58
N PRO A 38 -2.45 -1.49 10.32
CA PRO A 38 -1.01 -1.51 10.12
C PRO A 38 -0.57 -0.70 8.88
N PHE A 39 -1.34 -0.75 7.80
CA PHE A 39 -1.05 0.03 6.58
C PHE A 39 -1.19 1.53 6.82
N ALA A 40 -2.23 1.95 7.56
CA ALA A 40 -2.42 3.35 7.95
C ALA A 40 -1.29 3.84 8.88
N ALA A 41 -0.84 2.99 9.81
CA ALA A 41 0.28 3.29 10.69
C ALA A 41 1.60 3.45 9.92
N ASP A 42 1.91 2.53 9.01
CA ASP A 42 3.11 2.61 8.15
C ASP A 42 3.07 3.84 7.24
N ALA A 43 1.93 4.11 6.60
CA ALA A 43 1.74 5.32 5.79
C ALA A 43 1.97 6.59 6.61
N ARG A 44 1.41 6.68 7.81
CA ARG A 44 1.63 7.81 8.73
C ARG A 44 3.10 7.95 9.11
N ALA A 45 3.80 6.85 9.38
CA ALA A 45 5.22 6.86 9.73
C ALA A 45 6.08 7.37 8.56
N LYS A 46 5.86 6.86 7.34
CA LYS A 46 6.58 7.28 6.13
C LYS A 46 6.35 8.75 5.80
N ILE A 47 5.11 9.22 5.86
CA ILE A 47 4.83 10.63 5.62
C ILE A 47 5.47 11.49 6.72
N SER A 48 5.40 11.07 7.99
CA SER A 48 6.06 11.79 9.09
C SER A 48 7.57 11.89 8.90
N ALA A 49 8.23 10.83 8.42
CA ALA A 49 9.65 10.84 8.07
C ALA A 49 9.96 11.82 6.93
N ALA A 50 9.19 11.79 5.84
CA ALA A 50 9.33 12.75 4.74
C ALA A 50 9.10 14.21 5.21
N MET A 51 8.14 14.44 6.11
CA MET A 51 7.91 15.77 6.71
C MET A 51 9.07 16.19 7.62
N ALA A 52 9.70 15.25 8.33
CA ALA A 52 10.88 15.54 9.15
C ALA A 52 12.09 15.94 8.28
N GLU A 53 12.25 15.32 7.11
CA GLU A 53 13.25 15.75 6.13
C GLU A 53 12.98 17.16 5.59
N LEU A 54 11.71 17.50 5.32
CA LEU A 54 11.31 18.85 4.89
C LEU A 54 11.45 19.90 5.98
N ARG A 55 11.33 19.51 7.26
CA ARG A 55 11.48 20.38 8.43
C ARG A 55 12.91 20.89 8.66
N LYS A 56 13.86 20.53 7.80
CA LYS A 56 15.25 20.95 7.93
C LYS A 56 15.33 22.48 7.99
N ASN A 57 15.79 22.95 9.14
CA ASN A 57 15.90 24.36 9.51
C ASN A 57 17.32 24.80 9.18
N ASP A 58 17.58 25.08 7.91
CA ASP A 58 18.91 25.42 7.40
C ASP A 58 18.78 26.64 6.48
N GLY A 59 19.66 27.62 6.61
CA GLY A 59 19.68 28.81 5.73
C GLY A 59 18.47 29.75 5.81
N GLY A 60 17.80 29.86 6.97
CA GLY A 60 16.70 30.81 7.17
C GLY A 60 15.34 30.36 6.59
N VAL A 61 15.16 29.08 6.30
CA VAL A 61 13.86 28.53 5.92
C VAL A 61 13.35 27.61 7.02
N LYS A 62 12.14 27.86 7.51
CA LYS A 62 11.41 27.00 8.44
C LYS A 62 10.17 26.44 7.77
N VAL A 63 10.08 25.11 7.71
CA VAL A 63 8.90 24.40 7.20
C VAL A 63 8.16 23.77 8.37
N ASP A 64 6.86 24.02 8.47
CA ASP A 64 5.95 23.38 9.42
C ASP A 64 4.91 22.58 8.67
N ALA A 65 4.99 21.25 8.76
CA ALA A 65 4.07 20.36 8.08
C ALA A 65 3.31 19.46 9.06
N ALA A 66 2.04 19.19 8.73
CA ALA A 66 1.14 18.37 9.52
C ALA A 66 0.23 17.53 8.61
N ILE A 67 0.02 16.27 8.99
CA ILE A 67 -1.01 15.40 8.40
C ILE A 67 -2.24 15.50 9.29
N THR A 68 -3.38 15.84 8.71
CA THR A 68 -4.65 15.99 9.42
C THR A 68 -5.57 14.77 9.26
N GLY A 69 -5.31 13.91 8.28
CA GLY A 69 -6.05 12.66 8.11
C GLY A 69 -5.42 11.70 7.11
N VAL A 70 -5.73 10.42 7.27
CA VAL A 70 -5.42 9.35 6.32
C VAL A 70 -6.67 8.49 6.16
N ARG A 71 -7.08 8.21 4.93
CA ARG A 71 -8.24 7.36 4.62
C ARG A 71 -7.90 6.35 3.53
N LEU A 72 -8.62 5.23 3.52
CA LEU A 72 -8.59 4.31 2.39
C LEU A 72 -9.27 4.96 1.19
N ALA A 73 -8.56 5.08 0.08
CA ALA A 73 -9.09 5.57 -1.18
C ALA A 73 -9.47 4.41 -2.12
N GLY A 74 -8.83 3.25 -1.99
CA GLY A 74 -9.18 2.09 -2.80
C GLY A 74 -8.35 0.85 -2.50
N ILE A 75 -8.80 -0.26 -3.06
CA ILE A 75 -8.10 -1.54 -3.05
C ILE A 75 -8.02 -2.02 -4.49
N ALA A 76 -6.83 -2.41 -4.93
CA ALA A 76 -6.57 -2.93 -6.27
C ALA A 76 -5.86 -4.28 -6.18
N TRP A 77 -6.13 -5.18 -7.12
CA TRP A 77 -5.44 -6.47 -7.23
C TRP A 77 -4.85 -6.63 -8.63
N ASP A 78 -3.67 -7.21 -8.67
CA ASP A 78 -3.12 -7.85 -9.86
C ASP A 78 -2.84 -9.34 -9.59
N SER A 79 -2.24 -10.04 -10.55
CA SER A 79 -2.02 -11.49 -10.47
C SER A 79 -1.12 -11.93 -9.32
N LYS A 80 -0.40 -11.01 -8.66
CA LYS A 80 0.54 -11.32 -7.59
C LYS A 80 0.45 -10.38 -6.38
N THR A 81 -0.24 -9.25 -6.49
CA THR A 81 -0.16 -8.19 -5.49
C THR A 81 -1.53 -7.60 -5.19
N LEU A 82 -1.82 -7.52 -3.89
CA LEU A 82 -2.85 -6.66 -3.32
C LEU A 82 -2.26 -5.27 -3.06
N ARG A 83 -2.80 -4.24 -3.70
CA ARG A 83 -2.47 -2.84 -3.46
C ARG A 83 -3.56 -2.18 -2.63
N ILE A 84 -3.14 -1.58 -1.52
CA ILE A 84 -3.96 -0.69 -0.70
C ILE A 84 -3.59 0.74 -1.07
N ILE A 85 -4.58 1.53 -1.51
CA ILE A 85 -4.39 2.93 -1.89
C ILE A 85 -4.93 3.78 -0.75
N ALA A 86 -4.05 4.51 -0.08
CA ALA A 86 -4.40 5.45 0.98
C ALA A 86 -4.25 6.89 0.49
N GLU A 87 -5.20 7.74 0.85
CA GLU A 87 -5.13 9.18 0.63
C GLU A 87 -4.86 9.87 1.97
N ALA A 88 -3.89 10.79 1.98
CA ALA A 88 -3.54 11.57 3.15
C ALA A 88 -3.80 13.05 2.89
N ASN A 89 -4.48 13.70 3.85
CA ASN A 89 -4.71 15.13 3.86
C ASN A 89 -3.78 15.78 4.87
N GLY A 90 -3.29 16.97 4.55
CA GLY A 90 -2.38 17.70 5.42
C GLY A 90 -2.21 19.16 5.01
N SER A 91 -1.38 19.86 5.77
CA SER A 91 -1.02 21.27 5.55
C SER A 91 0.49 21.44 5.67
N ILE A 92 1.06 22.32 4.85
CA ILE A 92 2.46 22.73 4.92
C ILE A 92 2.49 24.26 4.99
N ASN A 93 3.18 24.79 5.99
CA ASN A 93 3.49 26.19 6.15
C ASN A 93 4.99 26.39 5.96
N VAL A 94 5.40 27.41 5.23
CA VAL A 94 6.81 27.73 5.01
C VAL A 94 7.04 29.18 5.41
N ALA A 95 7.99 29.41 6.30
CA ALA A 95 8.48 30.72 6.69
C ALA A 95 9.92 30.89 6.20
N VAL A 96 10.20 32.00 5.52
CA VAL A 96 11.53 32.36 5.04
C VAL A 96 11.97 33.61 5.79
N SER A 97 13.07 33.52 6.52
CA SER A 97 13.68 34.60 7.31
C SER A 97 14.99 35.12 6.73
N GLN A 98 15.62 34.39 5.79
CA GLN A 98 16.79 34.86 5.05
C GLN A 98 16.69 34.43 3.58
N LEU A 99 17.15 35.30 2.70
CA LEU A 99 17.26 35.01 1.27
C LEU A 99 18.73 34.72 0.94
N PRO A 100 19.03 33.75 0.07
CA PRO A 100 20.41 33.45 -0.30
C PRO A 100 21.10 34.71 -0.86
N GLY A 101 22.17 35.16 -0.21
CA GLY A 101 23.02 36.25 -0.70
C GLY A 101 22.68 37.66 -0.21
N LEU A 102 21.84 37.81 0.82
CA LEU A 102 21.60 39.07 1.55
C LEU A 102 22.04 38.99 3.01
#